data_AF-G8ZH11-F1
#
_entry.id   AF-G8ZH11-F1
#
_cell.length_a   1.000
_cell.length_b   1.000
_cell.length_c   1.000
_cell.angle_alpha   90.00
_cell.angle_beta   90.00
_cell.angle_gamma   90.00
#
_symmetry.space_group_name_H-M   'P 1'
#
loop_
_entity.id
_entity.type
_entity.pdbx_description
1 polymer ?
#
loop_
_entity_poly.entity_id
_entity_poly.type
_entity_poly.pdbx_seq_one_letter_code
_entity_poly.pdbx_strand_id
1 'polypeptide(L)'
;MGYSIYYKTSIREWDKFIIFIDRVSQGLGLNVDLLEDEVIIYPGLERVEPLRIPRKGYGSVKTFGIEPITSIYLLFLYSLSSFGSVEVWED
;
A
#
# COMPACT_ATOMS: atom_id res chain seq x y z
N MET A 1 -6.48 -9.63 -18.83
CA MET A 1 -6.45 -8.21 -18.39
C MET A 1 -6.29 -8.27 -16.88
N GLY A 2 -5.17 -7.76 -16.37
CA GLY A 2 -4.83 -7.88 -14.94
C GLY A 2 -5.30 -6.64 -14.20
N TYR A 3 -6.01 -6.83 -13.09
CA TYR A 3 -6.44 -5.78 -12.18
C TYR A 3 -5.25 -5.01 -11.63
N SER A 4 -5.20 -3.70 -11.88
CA SER A 4 -4.17 -2.80 -11.41
C SER A 4 -4.79 -1.69 -10.56
N ILE A 5 -4.20 -1.45 -9.40
CA ILE A 5 -4.56 -0.32 -8.55
C ILE A 5 -3.52 0.77 -8.78
N TYR A 6 -3.99 1.98 -9.08
CA TYR A 6 -3.17 3.17 -9.25
C TYR A 6 -3.46 4.14 -8.13
N TYR A 7 -2.41 4.85 -7.69
CA TYR A 7 -2.56 5.79 -6.59
C TYR A 7 -1.56 6.92 -6.68
N LYS A 8 -1.93 8.01 -6.00
CA LYS A 8 -1.08 9.17 -5.76
C LYS A 8 -1.08 9.48 -4.28
N THR A 9 0.09 9.69 -3.69
CA THR A 9 0.26 9.94 -2.26
C THR A 9 0.92 11.27 -1.97
N SER A 10 0.60 11.84 -0.82
CA SER A 10 1.28 12.97 -0.20
C SER A 10 1.07 12.87 1.31
N ILE A 11 1.91 12.06 1.97
CA ILE A 11 1.82 11.72 3.38
C ILE A 11 2.59 12.76 4.21
N ARG A 12 1.85 13.53 5.01
CA ARG A 12 2.40 14.61 5.84
C ARG A 12 2.87 14.08 7.19
N GLU A 13 2.09 13.17 7.78
CA GLU A 13 2.36 12.56 9.09
C GLU A 13 3.08 11.21 8.95
N TRP A 14 4.26 11.23 8.33
CA TRP A 14 5.02 10.04 7.92
C TRP A 14 5.33 9.09 9.10
N ASP A 15 5.80 9.63 10.22
CA ASP A 15 6.16 8.81 11.39
C ASP A 15 4.95 8.06 11.97
N LYS A 16 3.78 8.72 12.01
CA LYS A 16 2.53 8.08 12.46
C LYS A 16 2.06 7.02 11.47
N PHE A 17 2.19 7.29 10.17
CA PHE A 17 1.90 6.33 9.12
C PHE A 17 2.77 5.08 9.25
N ILE A 18 4.08 5.22 9.44
CA ILE A 18 5.00 4.09 9.62
C ILE A 18 4.58 3.22 10.82
N ILE A 19 4.30 3.83 11.96
CA ILE A 19 3.86 3.09 13.16
C ILE A 19 2.55 2.34 12.90
N PHE A 20 1.61 2.98 12.21
CA PHE A 20 0.33 2.37 11.85
C PHE A 20 0.52 1.18 10.90
N ILE A 21 1.26 1.38 9.80
CA ILE A 21 1.36 0.38 8.74
C ILE A 21 2.18 -0.83 9.19
N ASP A 22 3.22 -0.63 10.00
CA ASP A 22 3.98 -1.73 10.61
C ASP A 22 3.08 -2.59 11.49
N ARG A 23 2.34 -1.95 12.42
CA ARG A 23 1.41 -2.66 13.30
C ARG A 23 0.35 -3.45 12.54
N VAL A 24 -0.28 -2.84 11.52
CA VAL A 24 -1.34 -3.52 10.75
C VAL A 24 -0.76 -4.64 9.89
N SER A 25 0.38 -4.41 9.24
CA SER A 25 1.04 -5.44 8.41
C SER A 25 1.44 -6.66 9.24
N GLN A 26 2.03 -6.44 10.43
CA GLN A 26 2.34 -7.52 11.37
C GLN A 26 1.08 -8.28 11.82
N GLY A 27 -0.01 -7.56 12.13
CA GLY A 27 -1.29 -8.18 12.50
C GLY A 27 -1.92 -9.03 11.38
N LEU A 28 -1.60 -8.73 10.13
CA LEU A 28 -2.02 -9.48 8.95
C LEU A 28 -1.02 -10.56 8.51
N GLY A 29 0.13 -10.67 9.18
CA GLY A 29 1.20 -11.60 8.80
C GLY A 29 1.91 -11.23 7.49
N LEU A 30 1.91 -9.94 7.12
CA LEU A 30 2.58 -9.43 5.93
C LEU A 30 3.98 -8.92 6.29
N ASN A 31 4.95 -9.15 5.40
CA ASN A 31 6.28 -8.58 5.53
C ASN A 31 6.26 -7.14 5.00
N VAL A 32 6.95 -6.23 5.70
CA VAL A 32 7.02 -4.82 5.35
C VAL A 32 8.44 -4.31 5.48
N ASP A 33 8.90 -3.57 4.47
CA ASP A 33 10.14 -2.79 4.53
C ASP A 33 9.80 -1.32 4.71
N LEU A 34 10.43 -0.69 5.70
CA LEU A 34 10.25 0.72 6.05
C LEU A 34 11.51 1.48 5.63
N LEU A 35 11.40 2.32 4.60
CA LEU A 35 12.48 3.16 4.10
C LEU A 35 12.24 4.62 4.49
N GLU A 36 13.23 5.48 4.24
CA GLU A 36 13.16 6.90 4.63
C GLU A 36 11.95 7.63 4.01
N ASP A 37 11.64 7.32 2.75
CA ASP A 37 10.63 7.99 1.94
C ASP A 37 9.65 7.03 1.23
N GLU A 38 9.70 5.74 1.55
CA GLU A 38 8.82 4.71 0.98
C GLU A 38 8.53 3.60 1.99
N VAL A 39 7.35 2.97 1.86
CA VAL A 39 7.01 1.70 2.54
C VAL A 39 6.70 0.65 1.48
N ILE A 40 7.25 -0.56 1.64
CA ILE A 40 7.02 -1.67 0.71
C ILE A 40 6.36 -2.81 1.47
N ILE A 41 5.17 -3.24 1.02
CA ILE A 41 4.43 -4.36 1.62
C ILE A 41 4.50 -5.56 0.69
N TYR A 42 4.95 -6.70 1.21
CA TYR A 42 5.14 -7.93 0.46
C TYR A 42 3.98 -8.90 0.71
N PRO A 43 3.24 -9.31 -0.33
CA PRO A 43 2.03 -10.13 -0.18
C PRO A 43 2.33 -11.62 0.06
N GLY A 44 3.58 -12.05 -0.12
CA GLY A 44 3.95 -13.48 -0.03
C GLY A 44 3.36 -14.37 -1.14
N LEU A 45 2.74 -13.78 -2.17
CA LEU A 45 2.12 -14.47 -3.30
C LEU A 45 2.86 -14.13 -4.60
N GLU A 46 3.35 -15.15 -5.32
CA GLU A 46 4.15 -14.97 -6.55
C GLU A 46 3.45 -14.16 -7.65
N ARG A 47 2.12 -14.17 -7.65
CA ARG A 47 1.31 -13.52 -8.68
C ARG A 47 0.85 -12.11 -8.31
N VAL A 48 1.14 -11.62 -7.12
CA VAL A 48 0.77 -10.26 -6.69
C VAL A 48 2.04 -9.44 -6.49
N GLU A 49 2.07 -8.26 -7.10
CA GLU A 49 3.20 -7.35 -6.95
C GLU A 49 3.24 -6.77 -5.51
N PRO A 50 4.44 -6.48 -4.96
CA PRO A 50 4.57 -5.73 -3.71
C PRO A 50 3.95 -4.33 -3.82
N LEU A 51 3.20 -3.91 -2.81
CA LEU A 51 2.64 -2.56 -2.76
C LEU A 51 3.71 -1.58 -2.29
N ARG A 52 4.01 -0.60 -3.14
CA ARG A 52 5.04 0.42 -2.92
C ARG A 52 4.44 1.80 -2.65
N ILE A 53 4.48 2.25 -1.41
CA ILE A 53 3.82 3.49 -0.97
C ILE A 53 4.90 4.57 -0.78
N PRO A 54 5.15 5.44 -1.79
CA PRO A 54 6.04 6.56 -1.59
C PRO A 54 5.41 7.57 -0.64
N ARG A 55 6.23 8.28 0.12
CA ARG A 55 5.79 9.41 0.96
C ARG A 55 5.10 10.48 0.14
N LYS A 56 5.58 10.72 -1.08
CA LYS A 56 4.95 11.62 -2.04
C LYS A 56 5.23 11.15 -3.46
N GLY A 57 4.19 10.97 -4.27
CA GLY A 57 4.37 10.59 -5.67
C GLY A 57 3.22 9.79 -6.22
N TYR A 58 3.51 9.03 -7.26
CA TYR A 58 2.58 8.11 -7.92
C TYR A 58 3.09 6.68 -7.75
N GLY A 59 2.16 5.74 -7.69
CA GLY A 59 2.47 4.32 -7.72
C GLY A 59 1.37 3.54 -8.43
N SER A 60 1.71 2.29 -8.74
CA SER A 60 0.76 1.31 -9.23
C SER A 60 1.17 -0.07 -8.76
N VAL A 61 0.18 -0.96 -8.63
CA VAL A 61 0.41 -2.35 -8.24
C VAL A 61 -0.55 -3.25 -8.99
N LYS A 62 -0.04 -4.35 -9.53
CA LYS A 62 -0.88 -5.39 -10.15
C LYS A 62 -1.16 -6.49 -9.15
N THR A 63 -2.44 -6.69 -8.88
CA THR A 63 -2.92 -7.77 -8.00
C THR A 63 -3.59 -8.88 -8.78
N PHE A 64 -3.90 -8.65 -10.06
CA PHE A 64 -4.63 -9.58 -10.93
C PHE A 64 -5.98 -10.03 -10.33
N GLY A 65 -6.56 -9.25 -9.42
CA GLY A 65 -7.82 -9.56 -8.74
C GLY A 65 -7.71 -10.70 -7.74
N ILE A 66 -6.49 -11.02 -7.28
CA ILE A 66 -6.26 -12.10 -6.32
C ILE A 66 -6.65 -11.59 -4.93
N GLU A 67 -7.69 -12.18 -4.37
CA GLU A 67 -8.15 -11.92 -3.00
C GLU A 67 -7.44 -12.82 -1.97
N PRO A 68 -7.26 -12.37 -0.72
CA PRO A 68 -7.74 -11.09 -0.16
C PRO A 68 -6.77 -9.91 -0.38
N ILE A 69 -5.66 -10.11 -1.09
CA ILE A 69 -4.59 -9.09 -1.17
C ILE A 69 -5.06 -7.84 -1.90
N THR A 70 -5.85 -7.98 -2.96
CA THR A 70 -6.46 -6.82 -3.66
C THR A 70 -7.26 -5.96 -2.69
N SER A 71 -8.18 -6.57 -1.94
CA SER A 71 -8.98 -5.86 -0.93
C SER A 71 -8.12 -5.23 0.17
N ILE A 72 -7.08 -5.94 0.64
CA ILE A 72 -6.17 -5.44 1.67
C ILE A 72 -5.39 -4.21 1.17
N TYR A 73 -4.89 -4.24 -0.07
CA TYR A 73 -4.18 -3.10 -0.65
C TYR A 73 -5.07 -1.87 -0.79
N LEU A 74 -6.32 -2.04 -1.21
CA LEU A 74 -7.29 -0.95 -1.23
C LEU A 74 -7.52 -0.38 0.18
N LEU A 75 -7.73 -1.25 1.18
CA LEU A 75 -7.90 -0.82 2.56
C LEU A 75 -6.67 -0.05 3.08
N PHE A 76 -5.46 -0.50 2.77
CA PHE A 76 -4.24 0.24 3.12
C PHE A 76 -4.25 1.62 2.48
N LEU A 77 -4.38 1.68 1.15
CA LEU A 77 -4.32 2.93 0.38
C LEU A 77 -5.39 3.94 0.84
N TYR A 78 -6.64 3.50 1.06
CA TYR A 78 -7.67 4.39 1.59
C TYR A 78 -7.41 4.84 3.02
N SER A 79 -6.84 3.98 3.87
CA SER A 79 -6.49 4.34 5.26
C SER A 79 -5.40 5.41 5.32
N LEU A 80 -4.51 5.47 4.32
CA LEU A 80 -3.45 6.49 4.22
C LEU A 80 -3.97 7.93 4.20
N SER A 81 -5.24 8.14 3.79
CA SER A 81 -5.89 9.46 3.83
C SER A 81 -5.96 10.06 5.24
N SER A 82 -5.81 9.24 6.29
CA SER A 82 -5.74 9.72 7.68
C SER A 82 -4.43 10.44 8.02
N PHE A 83 -3.39 10.29 7.20
CA PHE A 83 -2.03 10.82 7.43
C PHE A 83 -1.61 11.86 6.38
N GLY A 84 -2.47 12.13 5.39
CA GLY A 84 -2.13 12.95 4.24
C GLY A 84 -3.22 12.94 3.16
N SER A 85 -2.81 13.11 1.92
CA SER A 85 -3.71 13.05 0.76
C SER A 85 -3.38 11.82 -0.07
N VAL A 86 -4.41 11.02 -0.37
CA VAL A 86 -4.32 9.88 -1.27
C VAL A 86 -5.48 9.89 -2.25
N GLU A 87 -5.15 9.67 -3.52
CA GLU A 87 -6.09 9.42 -4.60
C GLU A 87 -5.87 7.97 -5.07
N VAL A 88 -6.94 7.20 -5.26
CA VAL A 88 -6.89 5.80 -5.69
C VAL A 88 -7.87 5.60 -6.84
N TRP A 89 -7.45 4.87 -7.87
CA TRP A 89 -8.31 4.47 -8.98
C TRP A 89 -7.85 3.12 -9.55
N GLU A 90 -8.74 2.45 -10.27
CA GLU A 90 -8.58 1.08 -10.75
C GLU A 90 -8.83 1.05 -12.26
N ASP A 91 -8.25 0.08 -12.98
CA ASP A 91 -8.48 -0.15 -14.41
C ASP A 91 -9.50 -1.26 -14.73
#